data_AF-A0A953DVP6-F1
#
_entry.id   AF-A0A953DVP6-F1
#
_cell.length_a   1.000
_cell.length_b   1.000
_cell.length_c   1.000
_cell.angle_alpha   90.00
_cell.angle_beta   90.00
_cell.angle_gamma   90.00
#
_symmetry.space_group_name_H-M   'P 1'
#
loop_
_entity.id
_entity.type
_entity.pdbx_description
1 polymer ?
#
loop_
_entity_poly.entity_id
_entity_poly.type
_entity_poly.pdbx_seq_one_letter_code
_entity_poly.pdbx_strand_id
1 'polypeptide(L)' 'GGGPLMPTPGGPPDLAAPPPGCRFHPRCAHAEAPCREAPPDLEPVGEGHASACIRRELFA' A
#
# COMPACT_ATOMS: atom_id res chain seq x y z
N GLY A 1 24.96 0.70 9.03
CA GLY A 1 24.13 1.54 9.92
C GLY A 1 22.69 1.39 9.50
N GLY A 2 21.88 0.67 10.28
CA GLY A 2 20.44 0.57 10.06
C GLY A 2 19.75 1.51 11.03
N GLY A 3 19.06 2.51 10.51
CA GLY A 3 18.20 3.36 11.33
C GLY A 3 17.06 2.55 11.98
N PRO A 4 16.39 3.10 13.00
CA PRO A 4 15.29 2.42 13.66
C PRO A 4 14.17 2.11 12.66
N LEU A 5 13.75 0.84 12.63
CA LEU A 5 12.58 0.43 11.86
C LEU A 5 11.35 1.05 12.51
N MET A 6 10.54 1.79 11.74
CA MET A 6 9.27 2.29 12.23
C MET A 6 8.22 1.18 12.15
N PRO A 7 7.68 0.71 13.30
CA PRO A 7 6.61 -0.28 13.30
C PRO A 7 5.36 0.33 12.66
N THR A 8 4.67 -0.42 11.81
CA THR A 8 3.31 -0.05 11.41
C THR A 8 2.40 -0.10 12.64
N PRO A 9 1.66 0.96 12.97
CA PRO A 9 0.73 0.92 14.09
C PRO A 9 -0.37 -0.14 13.88
N GLY A 10 -0.66 -0.94 14.90
CA GLY A 10 -1.76 -1.92 14.91
C GLY A 10 -1.33 -3.39 14.77
N GLY A 11 -2.27 -4.30 15.02
CA GLY A 11 -2.09 -5.74 14.82
C GLY A 11 -2.32 -6.16 13.36
N PRO A 12 -2.03 -7.42 12.99
CA PRO A 12 -2.42 -7.96 11.69
C PRO A 12 -3.93 -7.76 11.49
N PRO A 13 -4.38 -7.32 10.31
CA PRO A 13 -5.80 -7.21 10.03
C PRO A 13 -6.41 -8.62 10.08
N ASP A 14 -7.70 -8.71 10.38
CA ASP A 14 -8.43 -9.94 10.18
C ASP A 14 -8.35 -10.32 8.69
N LEU A 15 -7.70 -11.46 8.39
CA LEU A 15 -7.52 -11.94 7.03
C LEU A 15 -8.84 -12.39 6.40
N ALA A 16 -9.86 -12.69 7.22
CA ALA A 16 -11.19 -13.09 6.76
C ALA A 16 -12.01 -11.90 6.23
N ALA A 17 -11.69 -10.68 6.65
CA ALA A 17 -12.42 -9.46 6.28
C ALA A 17 -11.43 -8.37 5.81
N PRO A 18 -10.84 -8.52 4.61
CA PRO A 18 -9.97 -7.48 4.08
C PRO A 18 -10.74 -6.17 3.92
N PRO A 19 -10.09 -5.02 4.19
CA PRO A 19 -10.72 -3.74 3.94
C PRO A 19 -11.01 -3.56 2.44
N PRO A 20 -12.04 -2.80 2.07
CA PRO A 20 -12.28 -2.44 0.68
C PRO A 20 -11.08 -1.65 0.14
N GLY A 21 -10.87 -1.75 -1.17
CA GLY A 21 -9.78 -1.05 -1.84
C GLY A 21 -8.39 -1.63 -1.59
N CYS A 22 -7.42 -0.74 -1.37
CA CYS A 22 -6.03 -1.11 -1.10
C CYS A 22 -5.87 -1.72 0.30
N ARG A 23 -5.41 -2.98 0.38
CA ARG A 23 -5.21 -3.71 1.65
C ARG A 23 -4.30 -2.98 2.66
N PHE A 24 -3.46 -2.08 2.18
CA PHE A 24 -2.54 -1.31 3.01
C PHE A 24 -3.12 0.02 3.50
N HIS A 25 -4.24 0.51 2.94
CA HIS A 25 -4.80 1.82 3.28
C HIS A 25 -5.05 2.04 4.78
N PRO A 26 -5.37 1.04 5.63
CA PRO A 26 -5.58 1.28 7.06
C PRO A 26 -4.31 1.67 7.82
N ARG A 27 -3.13 1.34 7.27
CA ARG A 27 -1.83 1.56 7.91
C ARG A 27 -0.80 2.30 7.04
N CYS A 28 -1.19 2.68 5.83
CA CYS A 28 -0.34 3.40 4.90
C CYS A 28 -0.32 4.89 5.27
N ALA A 29 0.86 5.43 5.57
CA ALA A 29 1.06 6.85 5.87
C ALA A 29 0.78 7.78 4.67
N HIS A 30 0.58 7.20 3.49
CA HIS A 30 0.31 7.88 2.22
C HIS A 30 -1.08 7.55 1.66
N ALA A 31 -1.97 6.96 2.47
CA ALA A 31 -3.31 6.61 2.02
C ALA A 31 -4.13 7.86 1.68
N GLU A 32 -4.70 7.88 0.47
CA GLU A 32 -5.61 8.92 -0.01
C GLU A 32 -7.02 8.34 -0.18
N ALA A 33 -8.01 9.17 -0.51
CA ALA A 33 -9.40 8.73 -0.66
C ALA A 33 -9.56 7.55 -1.65
N PRO A 34 -8.93 7.56 -2.84
CA PRO A 34 -9.04 6.46 -3.80
C PRO A 34 -8.52 5.11 -3.26
N CYS A 35 -7.60 5.12 -2.29
CA CYS A 35 -7.08 3.89 -1.67
C CYS A 35 -8.14 3.10 -0.91
N ARG A 36 -9.26 3.73 -0.54
CA ARG A 36 -10.36 3.11 0.23
C ARG A 36 -11.51 2.63 -0.66
N GLU A 37 -11.51 3.03 -1.93
CA GLU A 37 -12.63 2.81 -2.84
C GLU A 37 -12.46 1.52 -3.65
N ALA A 38 -11.31 1.37 -4.32
CA ALA A 38 -11.05 0.23 -5.21
C ALA A 38 -9.60 -0.26 -5.10
N PRO A 39 -9.35 -1.57 -5.28
CA PRO A 39 -8.01 -2.09 -5.36
C PRO A 39 -7.30 -1.47 -6.57
N PRO A 40 -6.08 -0.92 -6.41
CA PRO A 40 -5.31 -0.41 -7.53
C PRO A 40 -4.86 -1.53 -8.46
N ASP A 41 -4.78 -1.21 -9.75
CA ASP A 41 -4.21 -2.12 -10.76
C ASP A 41 -2.70 -2.32 -10.57
N LEU A 42 -2.23 -3.51 -10.92
CA LEU A 42 -0.81 -3.85 -10.88
C LEU A 42 -0.13 -3.36 -12.16
N GLU A 43 0.64 -2.29 -12.04
CA GLU A 43 1.26 -1.62 -13.19
C GLU A 43 2.79 -1.71 -13.14
N PRO A 44 3.49 -1.79 -14.29
CA PRO A 44 4.95 -1.78 -14.34
C PRO A 44 5.50 -0.41 -13.88
N VAL A 45 6.56 -0.43 -13.08
CA VAL A 45 7.24 0.78 -12.56
C VAL A 45 8.76 0.78 -12.79
N GLY A 46 9.24 -0.13 -13.62
CA GLY A 46 10.66 -0.31 -13.90
C GLY A 46 10.95 -1.72 -14.39
N GLU A 47 12.21 -1.99 -14.72
CA GLU A 47 12.60 -3.26 -15.32
C GLU A 47 12.41 -4.42 -14.34
N GLY A 48 11.46 -5.30 -14.65
CA GLY A 48 11.10 -6.44 -13.79
C GLY A 48 10.35 -6.08 -12.51
N HIS A 49 9.87 -4.84 -12.35
CA HIS A 49 9.14 -4.41 -11.15
C HIS A 49 7.73 -3.90 -11.48
N ALA A 50 6.77 -4.27 -10.64
CA ALA A 50 5.39 -3.83 -10.76
C ALA A 50 4.85 -3.39 -9.40
N SER A 51 3.95 -2.41 -9.42
CA SER A 51 3.37 -1.81 -8.23
C SER A 51 1.87 -1.65 -8.40
N ALA A 52 1.12 -2.11 -7.40
CA ALA A 52 -0.29 -1.80 -7.23
C ALA A 52 -0.45 -0.63 -6.25
N CYS A 53 0.29 0.46 -6.46
CA CYS A 53 0.18 1.68 -5.66
C CYS A 53 -0.50 2.76 -6.48
N ILE A 54 -1.48 3.46 -5.92
CA ILE A 54 -2.11 4.61 -6.59
C ILE A 54 -1.06 5.70 -6.88
N ARG A 55 -0.11 5.90 -5.96
CA ARG A 55 1.01 6.85 -6.07
C ARG A 55 2.24 6.29 -6.80
N ARG A 56 2.07 5.28 -7.66
CA ARG A 56 3.18 4.62 -8.42
C ARG A 56 4.05 5.59 -9.22
N GLU A 57 3.46 6.66 -9.73
CA GLU A 57 4.13 7.72 -10.49
C GLU A 57 5.22 8.48 -9.73
N LEU A 58 5.23 8.41 -8.40
CA LEU A 58 6.27 9.05 -7.57
C LEU A 58 7.56 8.23 -7.47
N PHE A 59 7.52 6.98 -7.92
CA PHE A 59 8.62 6.02 -7.81
C PHE A 59 9.06 5.48 -9.18
N ALA A 60 8.53 6.04 -10.26
CA ALA A 60 8.89 5.73 -11.64
C ALA A 60 10.14 6.49 -12.09
#